data_AF-A0A931SL30-F1
#
_entry.id   AF-A0A931SL30-F1
#
_cell.length_a   1.000
_cell.length_b   1.000
_cell.length_c   1.000
_cell.angle_alpha   90.00
_cell.angle_beta   90.00
_cell.angle_gamma   90.00
#
_symmetry.space_group_name_H-M   'P 1'
#
loop_
_entity.id
_entity.type
_entity.pdbx_description
1 polymer ?
#
loop_
_entity_poly.entity_id
_entity_poly.type
_entity_poly.pdbx_seq_one_letter_code
_entity_poly.pdbx_strand_id
1 'polypeptide(L)'
;LIRGKDVNEALMTLKFTNKPKSTREIEKVVKSAVANATEKNENIDVDNLFVEKCFINEGPRLKRIRPAPMGRAYRYQRRTSHITIELGKRE
;
A
#
# COMPACT_ATOMS: atom_id res chain seq x y z
N LEU A 1 0.44 1.80 -11.37
CA LEU A 1 0.17 0.35 -11.55
C LEU A 1 -1.24 -0.01 -11.13
N ILE A 2 -1.66 0.29 -9.90
CA ILE A 2 -2.98 -0.15 -9.40
C ILE A 2 -4.07 0.93 -9.34
N ARG A 3 -3.73 2.22 -9.41
CA ARG A 3 -4.71 3.32 -9.38
C ARG A 3 -5.54 3.31 -10.66
N GLY A 4 -6.86 3.43 -10.52
CA GLY A 4 -7.82 3.44 -11.63
C GLY A 4 -8.13 2.06 -12.21
N LYS A 5 -7.58 0.99 -11.63
CA LYS A 5 -7.90 -0.38 -12.02
C LYS A 5 -9.01 -0.96 -11.16
N ASP A 6 -9.72 -1.91 -11.71
CA ASP A 6 -10.71 -2.70 -10.98
C ASP A 6 -10.00 -3.54 -9.91
N VAL A 7 -10.69 -3.85 -8.81
CA VAL A 7 -10.08 -4.50 -7.64
C VAL A 7 -9.44 -5.85 -7.99
N ASN A 8 -10.10 -6.66 -8.81
CA ASN A 8 -9.58 -7.97 -9.23
C ASN A 8 -8.31 -7.83 -10.08
N GLU A 9 -8.30 -6.90 -11.03
CA GLU A 9 -7.13 -6.64 -11.87
C GLU A 9 -5.97 -6.08 -11.04
N ALA A 10 -6.26 -5.22 -10.05
CA ALA A 10 -5.28 -4.69 -9.12
C ALA A 10 -4.65 -5.80 -8.27
N LEU A 11 -5.44 -6.75 -7.75
CA LEU A 11 -4.95 -7.89 -6.99
C LEU A 11 -4.07 -8.83 -7.83
N MET A 12 -4.46 -9.12 -9.08
CA MET A 12 -3.64 -9.91 -9.99
C MET A 12 -2.32 -9.20 -10.32
N THR A 13 -2.40 -7.90 -10.66
CA THR A 13 -1.21 -7.08 -10.96
C THR A 13 -0.25 -7.09 -9.78
N LEU A 14 -0.76 -6.94 -8.54
CA LEU A 14 0.04 -7.01 -7.34
C LEU A 14 0.72 -8.37 -7.24
N LYS A 15 -0.04 -9.48 -7.28
CA LYS A 15 0.49 -10.84 -7.09
C LYS A 15 1.69 -11.19 -7.98
N PHE A 16 1.71 -10.71 -9.22
CA PHE A 16 2.78 -11.04 -10.19
C PHE A 16 3.85 -9.96 -10.36
N THR A 17 3.83 -8.89 -9.57
CA THR A 17 4.84 -7.83 -9.67
C THR A 17 6.18 -8.26 -9.04
N ASN A 18 7.30 -7.96 -9.71
CA ASN A 18 8.68 -8.27 -9.26
C ASN A 18 9.17 -7.51 -7.99
N LYS A 19 8.28 -6.90 -7.20
CA LYS A 19 8.60 -6.16 -5.96
C LYS A 19 7.87 -6.76 -4.74
N PRO A 20 8.19 -8.01 -4.36
CA PRO A 20 7.36 -8.80 -3.46
C PRO A 20 7.15 -8.16 -2.08
N LYS A 21 8.17 -7.48 -1.53
CA LYS A 21 8.07 -6.84 -0.20
C LYS A 21 7.03 -5.71 -0.17
N SER A 22 7.06 -4.81 -1.15
CA SER A 22 6.12 -3.68 -1.21
C SER A 22 4.72 -4.14 -1.60
N THR A 23 4.66 -5.07 -2.55
CA THR A 23 3.40 -5.64 -3.03
C THR A 23 2.62 -6.32 -1.92
N ARG A 24 3.25 -7.17 -1.10
CA ARG A 24 2.55 -7.95 -0.07
C ARG A 24 1.79 -7.07 0.92
N GLU A 25 2.41 -5.96 1.34
CA GLU A 25 1.78 -5.03 2.27
C GLU A 25 0.62 -4.26 1.60
N ILE A 26 0.77 -3.86 0.33
CA ILE A 26 -0.30 -3.20 -0.43
C ILE A 26 -1.47 -4.16 -0.68
N GLU A 27 -1.20 -5.40 -1.06
CA GLU A 27 -2.23 -6.44 -1.28
C GLU A 27 -3.06 -6.66 -0.03
N LYS A 28 -2.42 -6.68 1.15
CA LYS A 28 -3.12 -6.78 2.44
C LYS A 28 -4.05 -5.59 2.67
N VAL A 29 -3.61 -4.37 2.37
CA VAL A 29 -4.45 -3.16 2.52
C VAL A 29 -5.62 -3.17 1.54
N VAL A 30 -5.42 -3.58 0.28
CA VAL A 30 -6.51 -3.71 -0.69
C VAL A 30 -7.55 -4.73 -0.23
N LYS A 31 -7.13 -5.92 0.23
CA LYS A 31 -8.04 -6.93 0.78
C LYS A 31 -8.82 -6.41 2.00
N SER A 32 -8.14 -5.68 2.89
CA SER A 32 -8.79 -5.04 4.03
C SER A 32 -9.80 -3.97 3.61
N ALA A 33 -9.50 -3.18 2.57
CA ALA A 33 -10.40 -2.17 2.06
C ALA A 33 -11.66 -2.79 1.43
N VAL A 34 -11.53 -3.90 0.72
CA VAL A 34 -12.66 -4.67 0.19
C VAL A 34 -13.53 -5.20 1.32
N ALA A 35 -12.94 -5.81 2.35
CA ALA A 35 -13.67 -6.29 3.52
C ALA A 35 -14.43 -5.15 4.24
N ASN A 36 -13.80 -3.98 4.38
CA ASN A 36 -14.47 -2.81 4.96
C ASN A 36 -15.63 -2.31 4.09
N ALA A 37 -15.52 -2.43 2.76
CA ALA A 37 -16.59 -2.03 1.85
C ALA A 37 -17.78 -2.98 1.92
N THR A 38 -17.55 -4.29 2.01
CA THR A 38 -18.61 -5.31 2.14
C THR A 38 -19.35 -5.21 3.47
N GLU A 39 -18.62 -4.95 4.57
CA GLU A 39 -19.23 -4.75 5.90
C GLU A 39 -20.09 -3.48 5.96
N LYS A 40 -19.69 -2.42 5.25
CA LYS A 40 -20.42 -1.15 5.28
C LYS A 40 -21.74 -1.20 4.51
N ASN A 41 -21.79 -1.97 3.42
CA ASN A 41 -22.96 -2.11 2.57
C ASN A 41 -23.07 -3.58 2.10
N GLU A 42 -24.03 -4.31 2.65
CA GLU A 42 -24.22 -5.76 2.41
C GLU A 42 -24.48 -6.13 0.93
N ASN A 43 -24.96 -5.18 0.11
CA ASN A 43 -25.28 -5.39 -1.31
C ASN A 43 -24.21 -4.85 -2.28
N ILE A 44 -22.97 -4.62 -1.81
CA ILE A 44 -21.88 -4.25 -2.73
C ILE A 44 -21.34 -5.49 -3.43
N ASP A 45 -21.44 -5.48 -4.75
CA ASP A 45 -20.70 -6.39 -5.60
C ASP A 45 -19.23 -5.94 -5.72
N VAL A 46 -18.31 -6.86 -5.42
CA VAL A 46 -16.86 -6.63 -5.41
C VAL A 46 -16.35 -6.31 -6.82
N ASP A 47 -17.02 -6.83 -7.85
CA ASP A 47 -16.61 -6.64 -9.23
C ASP A 47 -16.84 -5.20 -9.74
N ASN A 48 -17.73 -4.45 -9.08
CA ASN A 48 -18.01 -3.04 -9.39
C ASN A 48 -17.10 -2.05 -8.65
N LEU A 49 -16.18 -2.56 -7.81
CA LEU A 49 -15.24 -1.74 -7.07
C LEU A 49 -13.95 -1.50 -7.87
N PHE A 50 -13.45 -0.27 -7.80
CA PHE A 50 -12.17 0.10 -8.39
C PHE A 50 -11.35 0.96 -7.42
N VAL A 51 -10.03 1.02 -7.66
CA VAL A 51 -9.12 1.82 -6.84
C VAL A 51 -9.18 3.28 -7.29
N GLU A 52 -9.96 4.11 -6.59
CA GLU A 52 -10.11 5.53 -6.89
C GLU A 52 -8.82 6.30 -6.56
N LYS A 53 -8.39 6.24 -5.29
CA LYS A 53 -7.17 6.90 -4.82
C LYS A 53 -6.23 5.90 -4.19
N CYS A 54 -4.95 6.06 -4.50
CA CYS A 54 -3.88 5.28 -3.90
C CYS A 54 -2.65 6.17 -3.82
N PHE A 55 -2.20 6.48 -2.61
CA PHE A 55 -1.01 7.28 -2.37
C PHE A 55 -0.26 6.80 -1.13
N ILE A 56 1.01 7.17 -1.06
CA ILE A 56 1.91 6.78 0.02
C ILE A 56 2.57 8.05 0.52
N ASN A 57 2.34 8.37 1.79
CA ASN A 57 2.93 9.52 2.45
C ASN A 57 4.10 9.08 3.34
N GLU A 58 4.99 10.02 3.64
CA GLU A 58 6.11 9.76 4.53
C GLU A 58 5.64 9.66 5.99
N GLY A 59 6.16 8.65 6.70
CA GLY A 59 5.95 8.48 8.13
C GLY A 59 7.13 8.97 8.97
N PRO A 60 7.09 8.79 10.30
CA PRO A 60 8.17 9.19 11.19
C PRO A 60 9.50 8.50 10.82
N ARG A 61 10.58 9.28 10.80
CA ARG A 61 11.93 8.80 10.46
C ARG A 61 12.70 8.40 11.71
N LEU A 62 13.17 7.16 11.75
CA LEU A 62 13.99 6.66 12.85
C LEU A 62 15.47 6.98 12.60
N LYS A 63 16.08 7.77 13.47
CA LYS A 63 17.51 8.11 13.42
C LYS A 63 18.35 6.96 13.95
N ARG A 64 19.38 6.54 13.22
CA ARG A 64 20.34 5.48 13.59
C ARG A 64 21.76 5.91 13.22
N ILE A 65 22.74 5.27 13.82
CA ILE A 65 24.17 5.53 13.60
C ILE A 65 24.81 4.27 13.06
N ARG A 66 25.69 4.41 12.06
CA ARG A 66 26.57 3.35 11.58
C ARG A 66 28.03 3.76 11.83
N PRO A 67 28.87 2.87 12.38
CA PRO A 67 30.29 3.15 12.54
C PRO A 67 30.94 3.38 11.17
N ALA A 68 31.87 4.33 11.11
CA ALA A 68 32.60 4.71 9.91
C ALA A 68 34.12 4.77 10.21
N PRO A 69 34.99 4.73 9.19
CA PRO A 69 36.44 4.74 9.38
C PRO A 69 36.94 5.98 10.14
N MET A 70 38.09 5.84 10.80
CA MET A 70 38.76 6.90 11.57
C MET A 70 37.91 7.44 12.74
N GLY A 71 37.23 6.55 13.48
CA GLY A 71 36.44 6.93 14.66
C GLY A 71 35.21 7.78 14.34
N ARG A 72 34.73 7.78 13.09
CA ARG A 72 33.58 8.58 12.65
C ARG A 72 32.26 7.83 12.84
N ALA A 73 31.17 8.59 12.94
CA ALA A 73 29.81 8.06 13.06
C ALA A 73 28.89 8.68 12.00
N TYR A 74 28.40 7.87 11.06
CA TYR A 74 27.46 8.33 10.04
C TYR A 74 26.02 8.10 10.47
N ARG A 75 25.20 9.15 10.38
CA ARG A 75 23.77 9.06 10.63
C ARG A 75 23.06 8.54 9.38
N TYR A 76 22.20 7.55 9.57
CA TYR A 76 21.24 7.15 8.55
C TYR A 76 19.83 7.13 9.14
N GLN A 77 18.83 7.29 8.28
CA GLN A 77 17.43 7.32 8.67
C GLN A 77 16.73 6.06 8.15
N ARG A 78 16.10 5.28 9.03
CA ARG A 78 15.12 4.28 8.61
C ARG A 78 13.80 4.99 8.37
N ARG A 79 13.34 4.96 7.12
CA ARG A 79 12.11 5.60 6.68
C ARG A 79 10.92 4.66 6.92
N THR A 80 9.81 5.24 7.32
CA THR A 80 8.50 4.57 7.36
C THR A 80 7.54 5.31 6.44
N SER A 81 6.39 4.70 6.14
CA SER A 81 5.41 5.27 5.22
C SER A 81 4.00 4.96 5.68
N HIS A 82 3.07 5.86 5.38
CA HIS A 82 1.64 5.66 5.53
C HIS A 82 1.03 5.34 4.16
N ILE A 83 0.33 4.21 4.07
CA ILE A 83 -0.33 3.75 2.83
C ILE A 83 -1.81 4.06 2.97
N THR A 84 -2.36 4.80 2.01
CA THR A 84 -3.79 5.13 1.97
C THR A 84 -4.37 4.67 0.63
N ILE A 85 -5.44 3.89 0.70
CA ILE A 85 -6.17 3.36 -0.44
C ILE A 85 -7.65 3.66 -0.23
N GLU A 86 -8.28 4.25 -1.24
CA GLU A 86 -9.71 4.52 -1.30
C GLU A 86 -10.30 3.71 -2.45
N LEU A 87 -11.38 2.99 -2.17
CA LEU A 87 -12.16 2.27 -3.16
C LEU A 87 -13.38 3.10 -3.54
N GLY A 88 -13.60 3.25 -4.85
CA GLY A 88 -14.79 3.87 -5.41
C GLY A 88 -15.69 2.81 -6.03
N LYS A 89 -16.97 3.16 -6.21
CA LYS A 89 -17.92 2.39 -7.01
C LYS A 89 -17.93 2.94 -8.42
N ARG A 90 -17.78 2.08 -9.42
CA ARG A 90 -18.00 2.45 -10.82
C ARG A 90 -19.52 2.43 -11.03
N GLU A 91 -20.08 3.56 -11.47
CA GLU A 91 -21.49 3.65 -11.87
C GLU A 91 -21.78 2.77 -13.08
#